data_AF-A0A9E1NDN7-F1
#
_entry.id   AF-A0A9E1NDN7-F1
#
_cell.length_a   1.000
_cell.length_b   1.000
_cell.length_c   1.000
_cell.angle_alpha   90.00
_cell.angle_beta   90.00
_cell.angle_gamma   90.00
#
_symmetry.space_group_name_H-M   'P 1'
#
loop_
_entity.id
_entity.type
_entity.pdbx_description
1 polymer ?
#
loop_
_entity_poly.entity_id
_entity_poly.type
_entity_poly.pdbx_seq_one_letter_code
_entity_poly.pdbx_strand_id
1 'polypeptide(L)' 'MELKNKVLFVCMGNICRSPTAEGAFRSIVEKKTKSQYFEIDSAGTHAY' A
#
# COMPACT_ATOMS: atom_id res chain seq x y z
N MET A 1 -2.53 21.86 4.20
CA MET A 1 -2.83 20.51 3.68
C MET A 1 -1.61 19.66 4.01
N GLU A 2 -1.75 18.67 4.87
CA GLU A 2 -0.62 17.83 5.29
C GLU A 2 -0.22 16.93 4.11
N LEU A 3 1.04 16.97 3.69
CA LEU A 3 1.55 16.15 2.59
C LEU A 3 1.67 14.70 3.07
N LYS A 4 0.75 13.85 2.62
CA LYS A 4 0.83 12.40 2.83
C LYS A 4 1.71 11.77 1.78
N ASN A 5 2.65 10.93 2.21
CA ASN A 5 3.46 10.11 1.32
C ASN A 5 2.58 9.03 0.70
N LYS A 6 2.49 9.02 -0.63
CA LYS A 6 1.70 8.04 -1.38
C LYS A 6 2.55 6.84 -1.77
N VAL A 7 2.09 5.64 -1.46
CA VAL A 7 2.77 4.38 -1.77
C VAL A 7 1.81 3.46 -2.50
N LEU A 8 2.20 3.02 -3.71
CA LEU A 8 1.47 2.06 -4.51
C LEU A 8 2.31 0.79 -4.69
N PHE A 9 1.84 -0.33 -4.16
CA PHE A 9 2.48 -1.63 -4.40
C PHE A 9 1.97 -2.24 -5.69
N VAL A 10 2.86 -2.66 -6.59
CA VAL A 10 2.49 -3.19 -7.90
C VAL A 10 3.01 -4.60 -8.10
N CYS A 11 2.15 -5.49 -8.59
CA CYS A 11 2.57 -6.77 -9.14
C CYS A 11 1.82 -7.08 -10.44
N MET A 12 1.96 -8.28 -10.99
CA MET A 12 1.32 -8.61 -12.27
C MET A 12 -0.21 -8.56 -12.19
N GLY A 13 -0.83 -9.27 -11.24
CA GLY A 13 -2.29 -9.49 -11.21
C GLY A 13 -3.03 -8.95 -9.98
N ASN A 14 -2.38 -8.20 -9.09
CA ASN A 14 -2.97 -7.67 -7.85
C ASN A 14 -3.67 -8.66 -6.91
N ILE A 15 -3.26 -9.94 -6.88
CA ILE A 15 -3.92 -10.97 -6.06
C ILE A 15 -3.01 -11.66 -5.03
N CYS A 16 -1.69 -11.54 -5.18
CA CYS A 16 -0.72 -12.20 -4.29
C CYS A 16 0.25 -11.20 -3.68
N ARG A 17 1.24 -10.74 -4.46
CA ARG A 17 2.37 -9.97 -3.91
C ARG A 17 1.98 -8.57 -3.46
N SER A 18 1.28 -7.81 -4.29
CA SER A 18 0.94 -6.41 -3.98
C SER A 18 -0.09 -6.27 -2.85
N PRO A 19 -1.19 -7.06 -2.75
CA PRO A 19 -2.08 -6.98 -1.59
C PRO A 19 -1.42 -7.41 -0.29
N THR A 20 -0.52 -8.42 -0.33
CA THR A 20 0.26 -8.81 0.86
C THR A 20 1.18 -7.68 1.31
N ALA A 21 1.88 -7.01 0.38
CA ALA A 21 2.75 -5.89 0.71
C ALA A 21 1.95 -4.70 1.27
N GLU A 22 0.79 -4.40 0.70
CA GLU A 22 -0.13 -3.38 1.21
C GLU A 22 -0.55 -3.67 2.66
N GLY A 23 -1.07 -4.87 2.94
CA GLY A 23 -1.51 -5.26 4.28
C GLY A 23 -0.37 -5.27 5.30
N ALA A 24 0.80 -5.77 4.91
CA ALA A 24 1.99 -5.75 5.76
C ALA A 24 2.42 -4.32 6.08
N PHE A 25 2.48 -3.44 5.08
CA PHE A 25 2.88 -2.04 5.26
C PHE A 25 1.86 -1.27 6.11
N ARG A 26 0.56 -1.44 5.87
CA ARG A 26 -0.52 -0.89 6.72
C ARG A 26 -0.33 -1.29 8.18
N SER A 27 -0.13 -2.58 8.46
CA SER A 27 0.11 -3.06 9.83
C SER A 27 1.34 -2.42 10.48
N ILE A 28 2.43 -2.22 9.71
CA ILE A 28 3.65 -1.58 10.22
C ILE A 28 3.42 -0.10 10.54
N VAL A 29 2.73 0.65 9.68
CA VAL A 29 2.48 2.09 9.92
C VAL A 29 1.49 2.32 11.06
N GLU A 30 0.50 1.45 11.20
CA GLU A 30 -0.47 1.48 12.31
C GLU A 30 0.23 1.22 13.64
N LYS A 31 1.05 0.17 13.72
CA LYS A 31 1.84 -0.16 14.94
C LYS A 31 2.81 0.96 15.34
N LYS A 32 3.21 1.81 14.40
CA LYS A 32 4.11 2.95 14.64
C LYS A 32 3.35 4.27 14.84
N THR A 33 2.02 4.27 14.84
CA THR A 33 1.17 5.48 14.93
C THR A 33 1.50 6.49 13.82
N LYS A 34 1.82 6.00 12.61
CA LYS A 34 2.22 6.81 11.46
C LYS A 34 1.21 6.81 10.32
N SER A 35 0.06 6.16 10.48
CA SER A 35 -0.95 6.02 9.42
C SER A 35 -1.41 7.35 8.84
N GLN A 36 -1.40 8.44 9.62
CA GLN A 36 -1.78 9.77 9.16
C GLN A 36 -0.85 10.35 8.08
N TYR A 37 0.40 9.89 8.01
CA TYR A 37 1.41 10.38 7.06
C TYR A 37 1.42 9.64 5.73
N PHE A 38 0.62 8.58 5.57
CA PHE A 38 0.67 7.72 4.40
C PHE A 38 -0.70 7.55 3.73
N GLU A 39 -0.67 7.45 2.41
CA GLU A 39 -1.76 6.95 1.57
C GLU A 39 -1.23 5.69 0.89
N ILE A 40 -1.90 4.55 1.09
CA ILE A 40 -1.38 3.23 0.75
C ILE A 40 -2.41 2.53 -0.13
N ASP A 41 -1.96 1.93 -1.23
CA ASP A 41 -2.81 1.17 -2.16
C ASP A 41 -2.00 0.06 -2.86
N SER A 42 -2.69 -0.83 -3.59
CA SER A 42 -2.09 -1.85 -4.44
C SER A 42 -2.75 -2.00 -5.81
N ALA A 43 -1.95 -2.27 -6.84
CA ALA A 43 -2.42 -2.43 -8.21
C ALA A 43 -1.74 -3.58 -8.97
N GLY A 44 -2.41 -4.00 -10.05
CA GLY A 44 -1.92 -4.97 -11.02
C GLY A 44 -1.47 -4.24 -12.28
N THR A 45 -0.41 -4.71 -12.94
CA THR A 45 -0.05 -4.22 -14.28
C THR A 45 -0.98 -4.76 -15.36
N HIS A 46 -1.63 -5.89 -15.09
CA HIS A 46 -2.58 -6.52 -15.99
C HIS A 46 -4.01 -6.27 -15.52
N ALA A 47 -4.89 -6.00 -16.49
CA ALA A 47 -6.33 -5.90 -16.33
C ALA A 47 -6.99 -6.69 -17.48
N TYR A 48 -6.76 -8.01 -17.47
CA TYR A 48 -7.35 -8.94 -18.43
C TYR A 48 -8.69 -9.46 -17.93
#